data_AF-A0A420ILV9-F1
#
_entry.id   AF-A0A420ILV9-F1
#
_cell.length_a   1.000
_cell.length_b   1.000
_cell.length_c   1.000
_cell.angle_alpha   90.00
_cell.angle_beta   90.00
_cell.angle_gamma   90.00
#
_symmetry.space_group_name_H-M   'P 1'
#
loop_
_entity.id
_entity.type
_entity.pdbx_description
1 polymer ?
#
loop_
_entity_poly.entity_id
_entity_poly.type
_entity_poly.pdbx_seq_one_letter_code
_entity_poly.pdbx_strand_id
1 'polypeptide(L)'
;MIKEKTCGNCKKTAEAKELTCLKACSRCKAAFYCGRDCQKADYKIHKKICTKLIEQSNSYSAPRLRDLERHIPDPFTRLDKGTYLYDRPEIDTFKLLIDSFRMRQADDFEYENKITPPSIYSGAPSSIKPFRQYLDRATACKDLLPSWFTPEKIEECVIFGESGAWSDIRKKTTKQGIIQHYGNEKMPLQLRLLAEAIYGIGSMGQNGSHMRKLMRQMESGGFSNGQTMSMIDVSQNGY
;
A
#
# COMPACT_ATOMS: atom_id res chain seq x y z
N MET A 1 0.11 -35.56 -4.96
CA MET A 1 0.86 -36.22 -3.88
C MET A 1 1.18 -35.19 -2.80
N ILE A 2 0.59 -35.31 -1.60
CA ILE A 2 0.87 -34.38 -0.49
C ILE A 2 2.19 -34.82 0.14
N LYS A 3 3.24 -33.98 0.07
CA LYS A 3 4.50 -34.26 0.77
C LYS A 3 4.26 -34.14 2.27
N GLU A 4 4.48 -35.23 3.00
CA GLU A 4 4.41 -35.26 4.46
C GLU A 4 5.46 -34.31 5.08
N LYS A 5 5.05 -33.61 6.14
CA LYS A 5 5.91 -32.65 6.85
C LYS A 5 6.81 -33.40 7.82
N THR A 6 8.11 -33.18 7.71
CA THR A 6 9.14 -33.76 8.61
C THR A 6 9.78 -32.71 9.49
N CYS A 7 10.27 -33.12 10.66
CA CYS A 7 11.00 -32.26 11.58
C CYS A 7 12.32 -31.76 10.97
N GLY A 8 12.58 -30.45 11.03
CA GLY A 8 13.80 -29.82 10.50
C GLY A 8 15.10 -30.37 11.10
N ASN A 9 15.05 -30.79 12.38
CA ASN A 9 16.20 -31.37 13.08
C ASN A 9 16.33 -32.89 12.88
N CYS A 10 15.39 -33.67 13.42
CA CYS A 10 15.51 -35.13 13.48
C CYS A 10 14.96 -35.86 12.25
N LYS A 11 14.41 -35.12 11.26
CA LYS A 11 13.85 -35.64 10.01
C LYS A 11 12.68 -36.63 10.14
N LYS A 12 12.18 -36.89 11.36
CA LYS A 12 11.00 -37.72 11.62
C LYS A 12 9.70 -36.97 11.34
N THR A 13 8.66 -37.71 10.95
CA THR A 13 7.27 -37.22 10.84
C THR A 13 6.64 -37.02 12.22
N ALA A 14 5.43 -36.44 12.26
CA ALA A 14 4.68 -36.32 13.51
C ALA A 14 4.34 -37.71 14.10
N GLU A 15 3.92 -38.64 13.25
CA GLU A 15 3.57 -40.03 13.59
C GLU A 15 4.76 -40.79 14.20
N ALA A 16 5.95 -40.71 13.57
CA ALA A 16 7.17 -41.35 14.08
C ALA A 16 7.69 -40.75 15.41
N LYS A 17 7.03 -39.70 15.91
CA LYS A 17 7.28 -39.06 17.20
C LYS A 17 6.07 -39.13 18.13
N GLU A 18 5.03 -39.86 17.75
CA GLU A 18 3.77 -39.98 18.50
C GLU A 18 3.15 -38.61 18.81
N LEU A 19 3.31 -37.66 17.88
CA LEU A 19 2.76 -36.30 17.96
C LEU A 19 1.56 -36.17 17.02
N THR A 20 0.55 -35.42 17.46
CA THR A 20 -0.59 -35.04 16.62
C THR A 20 -0.17 -34.14 15.46
N CYS A 21 0.78 -33.22 15.69
CA CYS A 21 1.33 -32.37 14.64
C CYS A 21 2.73 -31.85 14.99
N LEU A 22 3.49 -31.46 13.96
CA LEU A 22 4.74 -30.73 14.14
C LEU A 22 4.47 -29.23 14.36
N LYS A 23 5.20 -28.61 15.27
CA LYS A 23 5.13 -27.19 15.58
C LYS A 23 5.90 -26.38 14.54
N ALA A 24 5.24 -25.39 13.94
CA ALA A 24 5.90 -24.48 12.99
C ALA A 24 6.85 -23.50 13.71
N CYS A 25 7.92 -23.09 13.02
CA CYS A 25 8.77 -21.99 13.48
C CYS A 25 7.93 -20.71 13.62
N SER A 26 7.96 -20.09 14.80
CA SER A 26 7.16 -18.89 15.07
C SER A 26 7.50 -17.70 14.17
N ARG A 27 8.73 -17.64 13.63
CA ARG A 27 9.18 -16.52 12.79
C ARG A 27 8.81 -16.70 11.31
N CYS A 28 9.27 -17.78 10.68
CA CYS A 28 9.09 -17.99 9.24
C CYS A 28 7.89 -18.88 8.88
N LYS A 29 7.30 -19.62 9.84
CA LYS A 29 6.21 -20.60 9.66
C LYS A 29 6.45 -21.71 8.62
N ALA A 30 7.63 -21.74 7.99
CA ALA A 30 7.98 -22.65 6.91
C ALA A 30 8.74 -23.91 7.35
N ALA A 31 9.44 -23.85 8.49
CA ALA A 31 10.09 -25.02 9.10
C ALA A 31 9.21 -25.59 10.22
N PHE A 32 9.22 -26.92 10.36
CA PHE A 32 8.40 -27.65 11.33
C PHE A 32 9.30 -28.47 12.27
N TYR A 33 8.91 -28.57 13.54
CA TYR A 33 9.70 -29.21 14.58
C TYR A 33 8.82 -30.03 15.53
N CYS A 34 9.36 -31.11 16.08
CA CYS A 34 8.68 -31.88 17.13
C CYS A 34 8.39 -31.00 18.37
N GLY A 35 9.29 -30.06 18.66
CA GLY A 35 9.20 -29.17 19.81
C GLY A 35 10.35 -28.16 19.86
N ARG A 36 10.41 -27.41 20.94
CA ARG A 36 11.40 -26.34 21.16
C ARG A 36 12.84 -26.85 21.14
N ASP A 37 13.08 -28.08 21.59
CA ASP A 37 14.43 -28.67 21.63
C ASP A 37 14.96 -28.95 20.23
N CYS A 38 14.12 -29.54 19.36
CA CYS A 38 14.47 -29.73 17.95
C CYS A 38 14.66 -28.39 17.22
N GLN A 39 13.86 -27.37 17.54
CA GLN A 39 14.04 -26.04 16.95
C GLN A 39 15.37 -25.40 17.39
N LYS A 40 15.74 -25.51 18.67
CA LYS A 40 17.01 -24.99 19.19
C LYS A 40 18.21 -25.72 18.58
N ALA A 41 18.13 -27.04 18.43
CA ALA A 41 19.20 -27.84 17.81
C ALA A 41 19.43 -27.46 16.34
N ASP A 42 18.36 -27.24 15.58
CA ASP A 42 18.45 -26.82 14.18
C ASP A 42 18.78 -25.31 14.02
N TYR A 43 18.72 -24.51 15.09
CA TYR A 43 18.78 -23.04 15.00
C TYR A 43 20.04 -22.52 14.26
N LYS A 44 21.21 -23.13 14.48
CA LYS A 44 22.45 -22.66 13.82
C LYS A 44 22.39 -22.79 12.29
N ILE A 45 21.71 -23.82 11.79
CA ILE A 45 21.53 -24.08 10.36
C ILE A 45 20.32 -23.29 9.86
N HIS A 46 19.18 -23.43 10.56
CA HIS A 46 17.94 -22.78 10.22
C HIS A 46 18.03 -21.26 10.23
N LYS A 47 18.78 -20.61 11.12
CA LYS A 47 18.79 -19.13 11.25
C LYS A 47 19.03 -18.42 9.92
N LYS A 48 20.00 -18.88 9.11
CA LYS A 48 20.30 -18.28 7.80
C LYS A 48 19.12 -18.42 6.84
N ILE A 49 18.50 -19.60 6.81
CA ILE A 49 17.34 -19.91 5.97
C ILE A 49 16.09 -19.19 6.51
N CYS A 50 15.93 -19.07 7.82
CA CYS A 50 14.83 -18.40 8.50
C CYS A 50 14.81 -16.92 8.14
N THR A 51 15.96 -16.25 8.24
CA THR A 51 16.11 -14.85 7.81
C THR A 51 15.84 -14.70 6.32
N LYS A 52 16.45 -15.54 5.47
CA LYS A 52 16.18 -15.51 4.03
C LYS A 52 14.72 -15.78 3.69
N LEU A 53 14.04 -16.69 4.37
CA LEU A 53 12.63 -16.98 4.15
C LEU A 53 11.73 -15.87 4.66
N ILE A 54 12.14 -15.12 5.69
CA ILE A 54 11.45 -13.90 6.11
C ILE A 54 11.65 -12.79 5.06
N GLU A 55 12.86 -12.65 4.54
CA GLU A 55 13.20 -11.72 3.45
C GLU A 55 12.54 -12.11 2.12
N GLN A 56 12.40 -13.40 1.83
CA GLN A 56 11.76 -13.95 0.62
C GLN A 56 10.24 -14.06 0.77
N SER A 57 9.69 -14.28 1.97
CA SER A 57 8.27 -14.06 2.23
C SER A 57 7.92 -12.58 2.16
N ASN A 58 8.93 -11.71 2.30
CA ASN A 58 8.84 -10.29 1.96
C ASN A 58 9.08 -10.00 0.47
N SER A 59 9.23 -11.00 -0.41
CA SER A 59 9.42 -10.76 -1.85
C SER A 59 8.14 -10.37 -2.60
N TYR A 60 7.02 -10.22 -1.90
CA TYR A 60 5.82 -9.53 -2.41
C TYR A 60 5.16 -8.58 -1.41
N SER A 61 5.84 -8.22 -0.31
CA SER A 61 5.37 -7.14 0.55
C SER A 61 5.93 -5.82 0.03
N ALA A 62 5.03 -4.90 -0.36
CA ALA A 62 5.39 -3.55 -0.82
C ALA A 62 6.52 -2.96 0.05
N PRO A 63 7.57 -2.35 -0.55
CA PRO A 63 8.69 -1.81 0.22
C PRO A 63 8.18 -0.88 1.33
N ARG A 64 8.84 -0.91 2.50
CA ARG A 64 8.52 -0.01 3.61
C ARG A 64 8.55 1.43 3.10
N LEU A 65 7.41 2.11 3.20
CA LEU A 65 7.28 3.49 2.76
C LEU A 65 8.04 4.37 3.75
N ARG A 66 8.97 5.19 3.25
CA ARG A 66 9.95 5.90 4.09
C ARG A 66 9.34 6.90 5.08
N ASP A 67 8.18 7.47 4.75
CA ASP A 67 7.51 8.50 5.55
C ASP A 67 6.18 8.04 6.17
N LEU A 68 5.90 6.74 6.15
CA LEU A 68 4.75 6.16 6.84
C LEU A 68 5.23 5.29 8.01
N GLU A 69 4.68 5.56 9.19
CA GLU A 69 5.08 4.88 10.42
C GLU A 69 4.74 3.39 10.39
N ARG A 70 3.57 3.05 9.82
CA ARG A 70 3.10 1.67 9.80
C ARG A 70 3.20 1.07 8.40
N HIS A 71 3.94 -0.04 8.32
CA HIS A 71 3.92 -0.90 7.14
C HIS A 71 2.61 -1.68 7.09
N ILE A 72 1.88 -1.51 5.97
CA ILE A 72 0.64 -2.21 5.68
C ILE A 72 0.87 -3.10 4.46
N PRO A 73 0.66 -4.42 4.56
CA PRO A 73 0.78 -5.32 3.42
C PRO A 73 -0.38 -5.14 2.43
N ASP A 74 -0.15 -5.58 1.20
CA ASP A 74 -1.15 -5.69 0.13
C ASP A 74 -1.97 -4.40 -0.13
N PRO A 75 -1.32 -3.25 -0.37
CA PRO A 75 -2.00 -1.98 -0.57
C PRO A 75 -3.07 -2.00 -1.67
N PHE A 76 -2.86 -2.70 -2.79
CA PHE A 76 -3.82 -2.76 -3.90
C PHE A 76 -5.03 -3.64 -3.57
N THR A 77 -4.82 -4.72 -2.82
CA THR A 77 -5.90 -5.55 -2.29
C THR A 77 -6.78 -4.76 -1.33
N ARG A 78 -6.20 -3.87 -0.52
CA ARG A 78 -6.96 -3.00 0.39
C ARG A 78 -7.67 -1.88 -0.36
N LEU A 79 -7.06 -1.30 -1.38
CA LEU A 79 -7.74 -0.34 -2.28
C LEU A 79 -8.97 -0.96 -2.95
N ASP A 80 -8.86 -2.20 -3.41
CA ASP A 80 -10.00 -2.92 -3.99
C ASP A 80 -11.12 -3.19 -2.97
N LYS A 81 -10.77 -3.46 -1.71
CA LYS A 81 -11.72 -3.71 -0.61
C LYS A 81 -12.25 -2.44 0.06
N GLY A 82 -11.76 -1.25 -0.31
CA GLY A 82 -12.07 0.00 0.39
C GLY A 82 -11.33 0.19 1.73
N THR A 83 -10.52 -0.77 2.17
CA THR A 83 -9.87 -0.75 3.49
C THR A 83 -8.43 -0.20 3.47
N TYR A 84 -8.08 0.58 2.44
CA TYR A 84 -6.72 1.09 2.24
C TYR A 84 -6.21 1.97 3.38
N LEU A 85 -7.10 2.77 3.99
CA LEU A 85 -6.78 3.67 5.09
C LEU A 85 -6.92 2.99 6.47
N TYR A 86 -7.45 1.77 6.52
CA TYR A 86 -7.70 1.06 7.77
C TYR A 86 -6.37 0.56 8.36
N ASP A 87 -6.32 0.44 9.68
CA ASP A 87 -5.15 0.02 10.46
C ASP A 87 -3.94 0.97 10.37
N ARG A 88 -4.11 2.18 9.81
CA ARG A 88 -3.05 3.19 9.74
C ARG A 88 -3.13 4.17 10.93
N PRO A 89 -1.98 4.69 11.40
CA PRO A 89 -1.95 5.86 12.28
C PRO A 89 -2.68 7.06 11.68
N GLU A 90 -3.09 7.99 12.54
CA GLU A 90 -3.83 9.20 12.12
C GLU A 90 -3.02 10.03 11.13
N ILE A 91 -1.75 10.30 11.45
CA ILE A 91 -0.85 11.09 10.62
C ILE A 91 -0.60 10.44 9.25
N ASP A 92 -0.39 9.12 9.21
CA ASP A 92 -0.24 8.37 7.95
C ASP A 92 -1.50 8.53 7.08
N THR A 93 -2.68 8.48 7.69
CA THR A 93 -3.96 8.66 6.99
C THR A 93 -4.09 10.07 6.42
N PHE A 94 -3.72 11.11 7.19
CA PHE A 94 -3.72 12.49 6.72
C PHE A 94 -2.78 12.68 5.53
N LYS A 95 -1.53 12.20 5.63
CA LYS A 95 -0.55 12.27 4.53
C LYS A 95 -1.09 11.65 3.24
N LEU A 96 -1.68 10.45 3.33
CA LEU A 96 -2.23 9.73 2.17
C LEU A 96 -3.44 10.45 1.54
N LEU A 97 -4.34 11.02 2.36
CA LEU A 97 -5.47 11.80 1.87
C LEU A 97 -5.00 13.09 1.16
N ILE A 98 -4.05 13.81 1.76
CA ILE A 98 -3.49 15.03 1.18
C ILE A 98 -2.74 14.73 -0.12
N ASP A 99 -1.87 13.71 -0.13
CA ASP A 99 -1.04 13.43 -1.30
C ASP A 99 -1.81 12.76 -2.43
N SER A 100 -2.90 12.04 -2.14
CA SER A 100 -3.85 11.57 -3.18
C SER A 100 -4.57 12.74 -3.84
N PHE A 101 -5.00 13.73 -3.05
CA PHE A 101 -5.57 14.98 -3.58
C PHE A 101 -4.54 15.77 -4.40
N ARG A 102 -3.32 15.97 -3.89
CA ARG A 102 -2.24 16.69 -4.59
C ARG A 102 -1.88 16.01 -5.91
N MET A 103 -1.78 14.68 -5.92
CA MET A 103 -1.54 13.89 -7.13
C MET A 103 -2.68 14.09 -8.14
N ARG A 104 -3.94 14.08 -7.68
CA ARG A 104 -5.08 14.31 -8.57
C ARG A 104 -5.07 15.71 -9.18
N GLN A 105 -4.81 16.75 -8.39
CA GLN A 105 -4.71 18.11 -8.95
C GLN A 105 -3.56 18.26 -9.94
N ALA A 106 -2.41 17.61 -9.69
CA ALA A 106 -1.29 17.60 -10.61
C ALA A 106 -1.65 16.90 -11.93
N ASP A 107 -2.28 15.73 -11.87
CA ASP A 107 -2.72 14.99 -13.07
C ASP A 107 -3.78 15.78 -13.87
N ASP A 108 -4.78 16.36 -13.19
CA ASP A 108 -5.82 17.19 -13.83
C ASP A 108 -5.19 18.39 -14.57
N PHE A 109 -4.17 19.03 -13.99
CA PHE A 109 -3.48 20.16 -14.61
C PHE A 109 -2.58 19.73 -15.78
N GLU A 110 -1.74 18.70 -15.58
CA GLU A 110 -0.74 18.28 -16.56
C GLU A 110 -1.34 17.57 -17.78
N TYR A 111 -2.36 16.73 -17.59
CA TYR A 111 -2.85 15.85 -18.65
C TYR A 111 -4.27 16.20 -19.14
N GLU A 112 -5.12 16.79 -18.28
CA GLU A 112 -6.50 17.14 -18.66
C GLU A 112 -6.68 18.64 -18.98
N ASN A 113 -5.64 19.47 -18.80
CA ASN A 113 -5.74 20.94 -18.84
C ASN A 113 -6.88 21.48 -17.95
N LYS A 114 -7.16 20.77 -16.85
CA LYS A 114 -8.26 21.05 -15.94
C LYS A 114 -7.75 21.70 -14.66
N ILE A 115 -8.34 22.85 -14.32
CA ILE A 115 -8.04 23.59 -13.10
C ILE A 115 -9.33 23.68 -12.29
N THR A 116 -9.23 23.44 -10.98
CA THR A 116 -10.36 23.62 -10.04
C THR A 116 -10.12 24.88 -9.20
N PRO A 117 -10.77 26.02 -9.50
CA PRO A 117 -10.62 27.24 -8.71
C PRO A 117 -11.45 27.18 -7.41
N PRO A 118 -10.99 27.82 -6.32
CA PRO A 118 -9.67 28.41 -6.14
C PRO A 118 -8.64 27.34 -5.73
N SER A 119 -7.54 27.24 -6.46
CA SER A 119 -6.41 26.36 -6.14
C SER A 119 -5.06 26.99 -6.50
N ILE A 120 -3.97 26.36 -6.06
CA ILE A 120 -2.61 26.78 -6.44
C ILE A 120 -2.37 26.75 -7.96
N TYR A 121 -3.17 25.98 -8.69
CA TYR A 121 -3.12 25.92 -10.16
C TYR A 121 -3.91 27.05 -10.83
N SER A 122 -4.84 27.70 -10.10
CA SER A 122 -5.54 28.92 -10.54
C SER A 122 -4.92 30.20 -9.99
N GLY A 123 -3.71 30.14 -9.40
CA GLY A 123 -3.03 31.28 -8.79
C GLY A 123 -3.46 31.64 -7.35
N ALA A 124 -4.31 30.82 -6.71
CA ALA A 124 -4.65 31.02 -5.30
C ALA A 124 -3.48 30.59 -4.39
N PRO A 125 -3.35 31.15 -3.17
CA PRO A 125 -2.26 30.80 -2.26
C PRO A 125 -2.37 29.37 -1.69
N SER A 126 -3.56 28.77 -1.76
CA SER A 126 -3.84 27.44 -1.22
C SER A 126 -4.95 26.73 -2.02
N SER A 127 -4.90 25.40 -2.00
CA SER A 127 -5.97 24.52 -2.48
C SER A 127 -6.95 24.10 -1.37
N ILE A 128 -7.04 24.82 -0.26
CA ILE A 128 -7.87 24.46 0.90
C ILE A 128 -9.36 24.23 0.57
N LYS A 129 -9.96 25.08 -0.28
CA LYS A 129 -11.37 24.96 -0.65
C LYS A 129 -11.66 23.67 -1.43
N PRO A 130 -10.95 23.35 -2.54
CA PRO A 130 -11.12 22.07 -3.21
C PRO A 130 -10.68 20.87 -2.35
N PHE A 131 -9.74 21.04 -1.42
CA PHE A 131 -9.35 19.97 -0.50
C PHE A 131 -10.46 19.63 0.51
N ARG A 132 -11.16 20.63 1.07
CA ARG A 132 -12.34 20.39 1.91
C ARG A 132 -13.43 19.63 1.16
N GLN A 133 -13.72 20.04 -0.08
CA GLN A 133 -14.67 19.33 -0.94
C GLN A 133 -14.25 17.88 -1.23
N TYR A 134 -12.94 17.62 -1.30
CA TYR A 134 -12.41 16.26 -1.43
C TYR A 134 -12.65 15.42 -0.17
N LEU A 135 -12.44 16.00 1.02
CA LEU A 135 -12.73 15.33 2.29
C LEU A 135 -14.24 15.10 2.50
N ASP A 136 -15.10 16.05 2.10
CA ASP A 136 -16.56 15.89 2.13
C ASP A 136 -17.03 14.71 1.26
N ARG A 137 -16.36 14.47 0.13
CA ARG A 137 -16.61 13.29 -0.70
C ARG A 137 -16.11 12.02 -0.01
N ALA A 138 -14.92 12.07 0.58
CA ALA A 138 -14.35 10.92 1.28
C ALA A 138 -15.22 10.46 2.46
N THR A 139 -15.87 11.39 3.18
CA THR A 139 -16.81 11.08 4.27
C THR A 139 -18.15 10.56 3.77
N ALA A 140 -18.58 10.96 2.57
CA ALA A 140 -19.75 10.38 1.91
C ALA A 140 -19.50 8.95 1.37
N CYS A 141 -18.23 8.56 1.16
CA CYS A 141 -17.87 7.21 0.74
C CYS A 141 -18.06 6.20 1.88
N LYS A 142 -19.08 5.34 1.75
CA LYS A 142 -19.32 4.25 2.70
C LYS A 142 -18.10 3.32 2.77
N ASP A 143 -17.66 3.00 3.99
CA ASP A 143 -16.60 2.03 4.30
C ASP A 143 -15.19 2.38 3.75
N LEU A 144 -14.94 3.64 3.39
CA LEU A 144 -13.61 4.08 2.92
C LEU A 144 -12.72 4.60 4.05
N LEU A 145 -13.32 5.37 4.97
CA LEU A 145 -12.60 6.01 6.07
C LEU A 145 -12.65 5.17 7.35
N PRO A 146 -11.59 5.15 8.16
CA PRO A 146 -11.62 4.51 9.47
C PRO A 146 -12.68 5.12 10.39
N SER A 147 -13.23 4.32 11.31
CA SER A 147 -14.29 4.75 12.24
C SER A 147 -13.89 5.90 13.17
N TRP A 148 -12.58 6.10 13.39
CA TRP A 148 -12.05 7.20 14.20
C TRP A 148 -11.97 8.52 13.43
N PHE A 149 -12.17 8.52 12.10
CA PHE A 149 -12.10 9.72 11.27
C PHE A 149 -13.42 10.52 11.38
N THR A 150 -13.54 11.27 12.46
CA THR A 150 -14.71 12.09 12.80
C THR A 150 -14.63 13.49 12.15
N PRO A 151 -15.69 14.32 12.22
CA PRO A 151 -15.64 15.71 11.76
C PRO A 151 -14.50 16.54 12.37
N GLU A 152 -14.14 16.29 13.62
CA GLU A 152 -12.99 16.95 14.27
C GLU A 152 -11.67 16.58 13.58
N LYS A 153 -11.54 15.31 13.15
CA LYS A 153 -10.37 14.83 12.41
C LYS A 153 -10.29 15.38 10.99
N ILE A 154 -11.42 15.80 10.39
CA ILE A 154 -11.40 16.56 9.14
C ILE A 154 -10.67 17.88 9.35
N GLU A 155 -10.99 18.62 10.41
CA GLU A 155 -10.34 19.90 10.71
C GLU A 155 -8.85 19.71 11.02
N GLU A 156 -8.49 18.70 11.82
CA GLU A 156 -7.08 18.36 12.05
C GLU A 156 -6.34 18.02 10.75
N CYS A 157 -6.98 17.27 9.84
CA CYS A 157 -6.40 16.93 8.54
C CYS A 157 -6.21 18.18 7.66
N VAL A 158 -7.15 19.12 7.67
CA VAL A 158 -7.05 20.40 6.94
C VAL A 158 -5.91 21.25 7.51
N ILE A 159 -5.81 21.38 8.83
CA ILE A 159 -4.72 22.11 9.49
C ILE A 159 -3.37 21.47 9.15
N PHE A 160 -3.29 20.13 9.21
CA PHE A 160 -2.08 19.40 8.84
C PHE A 160 -1.70 19.64 7.36
N GLY A 161 -2.69 19.74 6.47
CA GLY A 161 -2.51 20.07 5.06
C GLY A 161 -1.89 21.44 4.78
N GLU A 162 -1.90 22.37 5.75
CA GLU A 162 -1.25 23.68 5.67
C GLU A 162 -0.13 23.87 6.71
N SER A 163 0.37 22.77 7.28
CA SER A 163 1.38 22.80 8.35
C SER A 163 2.79 23.18 7.88
N GLY A 164 3.06 23.20 6.57
CA GLY A 164 4.42 23.37 6.04
C GLY A 164 5.17 22.06 5.84
N ALA A 165 4.60 20.93 6.26
CA ALA A 165 5.14 19.59 6.04
C ALA A 165 5.32 19.25 4.54
N TRP A 166 5.79 18.04 4.25
CA TRP A 166 5.93 17.59 2.87
C TRP A 166 4.58 17.46 2.17
N SER A 167 3.61 16.83 2.84
CA SER A 167 2.21 16.74 2.42
C SER A 167 1.50 18.08 2.70
N ASP A 168 1.74 19.08 1.86
CA ASP A 168 1.18 20.42 2.00
C ASP A 168 0.42 20.84 0.73
N ILE A 169 -0.84 21.22 0.88
CA ILE A 169 -1.76 21.55 -0.23
C ILE A 169 -1.44 22.88 -0.92
N ARG A 170 -0.52 23.67 -0.36
CA ARG A 170 0.00 24.91 -0.96
C ARG A 170 1.17 24.63 -1.92
N LYS A 171 1.65 23.38 -1.97
CA LYS A 171 2.78 22.96 -2.81
C LYS A 171 2.32 22.01 -3.90
N LYS A 172 2.74 22.28 -5.15
CA LYS A 172 2.59 21.33 -6.26
C LYS A 172 3.32 20.02 -5.96
N THR A 173 2.90 18.95 -6.61
CA THR A 173 3.54 17.63 -6.50
C THR A 173 3.80 17.05 -7.88
N THR A 174 4.69 16.08 -7.98
CA THR A 174 4.98 15.35 -9.21
C THR A 174 5.10 13.86 -8.92
N LYS A 175 4.93 13.03 -9.96
CA LYS A 175 5.14 11.58 -9.89
C LYS A 175 6.52 11.25 -9.28
N GLN A 176 7.58 11.91 -9.74
CA GLN A 176 8.94 11.68 -9.26
C GLN A 176 9.13 12.12 -7.81
N GLY A 177 8.57 13.27 -7.41
CA GLY A 177 8.64 13.74 -6.03
C GLY A 177 7.99 12.76 -5.05
N ILE A 178 6.87 12.15 -5.43
CA ILE A 178 6.16 11.15 -4.62
C ILE A 178 6.96 9.85 -4.50
N ILE A 179 7.54 9.36 -5.61
CA ILE A 179 8.41 8.17 -5.58
C ILE A 179 9.62 8.41 -4.67
N GLN A 180 10.26 9.57 -4.79
CA GLN A 180 11.41 9.93 -3.96
C GLN A 180 11.01 10.05 -2.49
N HIS A 181 9.90 10.72 -2.17
CA HIS A 181 9.48 10.89 -0.79
C HIS A 181 9.12 9.55 -0.12
N TYR A 182 8.24 8.77 -0.75
CA TYR A 182 7.76 7.51 -0.16
C TYR A 182 8.70 6.31 -0.38
N GLY A 183 9.64 6.39 -1.32
CA GLY A 183 10.59 5.31 -1.63
C GLY A 183 9.97 4.12 -2.34
N ASN A 184 8.89 4.31 -3.10
CA ASN A 184 8.18 3.23 -3.78
C ASN A 184 7.64 3.69 -5.15
N GLU A 185 8.07 3.01 -6.22
CA GLU A 185 7.68 3.30 -7.61
C GLU A 185 6.18 3.19 -7.86
N LYS A 186 5.50 2.34 -7.09
CA LYS A 186 4.04 2.11 -7.18
C LYS A 186 3.23 3.09 -6.33
N MET A 187 3.88 3.96 -5.55
CA MET A 187 3.17 4.90 -4.69
C MET A 187 2.27 5.89 -5.45
N PRO A 188 2.71 6.50 -6.58
CA PRO A 188 1.83 7.36 -7.36
C PRO A 188 0.55 6.66 -7.82
N LEU A 189 0.65 5.39 -8.19
CA LEU A 189 -0.51 4.59 -8.58
C LEU A 189 -1.45 4.34 -7.40
N GLN A 190 -0.93 4.02 -6.20
CA GLN A 190 -1.76 3.87 -5.01
C GLN A 190 -2.55 5.14 -4.69
N LEU A 191 -1.89 6.31 -4.76
CA LEU A 191 -2.51 7.61 -4.50
C LEU A 191 -3.59 7.97 -5.54
N ARG A 192 -3.35 7.67 -6.82
CA ARG A 192 -4.36 7.87 -7.89
C ARG A 192 -5.58 6.99 -7.69
N LEU A 193 -5.38 5.73 -7.31
CA LEU A 193 -6.48 4.80 -7.05
C LEU A 193 -7.26 5.17 -5.78
N LEU A 194 -6.59 5.72 -4.77
CA LEU A 194 -7.27 6.29 -3.60
C LEU A 194 -8.13 7.51 -4.00
N ALA A 195 -7.57 8.43 -4.80
CA ALA A 195 -8.31 9.57 -5.30
C ALA A 195 -9.50 9.17 -6.18
N GLU A 196 -9.35 8.14 -7.02
CA GLU A 196 -10.45 7.56 -7.80
C GLU A 196 -11.56 7.02 -6.88
N ALA A 197 -11.20 6.32 -5.80
CA ALA A 197 -12.19 5.81 -4.85
C ALA A 197 -13.00 6.93 -4.19
N ILE A 198 -12.40 8.10 -3.97
CA ILE A 198 -13.05 9.28 -3.37
C ILE A 198 -13.86 10.08 -4.40
N TYR A 199 -13.31 10.32 -5.59
CA TYR A 199 -13.99 11.09 -6.63
C TYR A 199 -15.06 10.27 -7.38
N GLY A 200 -14.97 8.94 -7.34
CA GLY A 200 -15.79 8.02 -8.12
C GLY A 200 -15.36 7.88 -9.59
N ILE A 201 -14.31 8.60 -10.01
CA ILE A 201 -13.80 8.62 -11.39
C ILE A 201 -12.27 8.73 -11.38
N GLY A 202 -11.60 8.00 -12.26
CA GLY A 202 -10.15 8.08 -12.43
C GLY A 202 -9.71 9.38 -13.12
N SER A 203 -8.41 9.61 -13.20
CA SER A 203 -7.85 10.65 -14.07
C SER A 203 -7.92 10.21 -15.54
N MET A 204 -7.97 11.18 -16.45
CA MET A 204 -8.09 11.00 -17.91
C MET A 204 -9.33 10.20 -18.35
N GLY A 205 -10.39 10.16 -17.54
CA GLY A 205 -11.55 9.31 -17.80
C GLY A 205 -11.26 7.81 -17.79
N GLN A 206 -10.06 7.39 -17.37
CA GLN A 206 -9.70 5.98 -17.30
C GLN A 206 -10.32 5.34 -16.06
N ASN A 207 -10.87 4.14 -16.23
CA ASN A 207 -11.38 3.34 -15.13
C ASN A 207 -10.23 2.49 -14.55
N GLY A 208 -9.73 2.86 -13.36
CA GLY A 208 -8.63 2.16 -12.70
C GLY A 208 -8.98 0.77 -12.19
N SER A 209 -10.21 0.26 -12.37
CA SER A 209 -10.60 -1.09 -11.96
C SER A 209 -9.76 -2.19 -12.60
N HIS A 210 -9.36 -2.04 -13.87
CA HIS A 210 -8.47 -3.01 -14.52
C HIS A 210 -7.09 -3.02 -13.85
N MET A 211 -6.50 -1.85 -13.64
CA MET A 211 -5.20 -1.71 -13.00
C MET A 211 -5.22 -2.19 -11.53
N ARG A 212 -6.32 -1.93 -10.80
CA ARG A 212 -6.56 -2.45 -9.45
C ARG A 212 -6.56 -3.98 -9.42
N LYS A 213 -7.33 -4.62 -10.30
CA LYS A 213 -7.40 -6.09 -10.39
C LYS A 213 -6.05 -6.70 -10.75
N LEU A 214 -5.34 -6.11 -11.71
CA LEU A 214 -4.01 -6.54 -12.13
C LEU A 214 -3.01 -6.48 -10.98
N MET A 215 -2.94 -5.35 -10.28
CA MET A 215 -2.00 -5.16 -9.16
C MET A 215 -2.34 -6.07 -7.98
N ARG A 216 -3.63 -6.30 -7.69
CA ARG A 216 -4.08 -7.27 -6.69
C ARG A 216 -3.61 -8.70 -7.01
N GLN A 217 -3.74 -9.11 -8.28
CA GLN A 217 -3.28 -10.44 -8.71
C GLN A 217 -1.77 -10.59 -8.51
N MET A 218 -1.00 -9.53 -8.81
CA MET A 218 0.43 -9.49 -8.52
C MET A 218 0.71 -9.67 -7.02
N GLU A 219 0.02 -8.94 -6.13
CA GLU A 219 0.19 -9.10 -4.68
C GLU A 219 -0.11 -10.51 -4.17
N SER A 220 -1.13 -11.18 -4.73
CA SER A 220 -1.50 -12.55 -4.37
C SER A 220 -0.57 -13.65 -4.92
N GLY A 221 0.52 -13.28 -5.61
CA GLY A 221 1.46 -14.23 -6.22
C GLY A 221 0.93 -14.87 -7.51
N GLY A 222 -0.05 -14.25 -8.16
CA GLY A 222 -0.82 -14.82 -9.27
C GLY A 222 -0.16 -14.81 -10.66
N PHE A 223 1.11 -14.38 -10.79
CA PHE A 223 1.83 -14.48 -12.06
C PHE A 223 2.80 -15.66 -12.02
N SER A 224 2.33 -16.82 -12.47
CA SER A 224 3.19 -17.93 -12.88
C SER A 224 3.86 -17.59 -14.21
N ASN A 225 5.20 -17.73 -14.23
CA ASN A 225 6.09 -17.72 -15.39
C ASN A 225 6.27 -16.40 -16.16
N GLY A 226 7.34 -15.68 -15.82
CA GLY A 226 8.32 -15.24 -16.83
C GLY A 226 7.99 -14.03 -17.68
N GLN A 227 6.85 -13.37 -17.51
CA GLN A 227 6.63 -12.05 -18.13
C GLN A 227 7.10 -10.95 -17.17
N THR A 228 8.34 -10.50 -17.37
CA THR A 228 8.74 -9.15 -16.97
C THR A 228 7.83 -8.17 -17.70
N MET A 229 6.81 -7.65 -17.04
CA MET A 229 6.14 -6.46 -17.55
C MET A 229 7.19 -5.34 -17.53
N SER A 230 7.66 -4.94 -18.71
CA SER A 230 8.11 -3.57 -18.89
C SER A 230 7.02 -2.70 -18.30
N MET A 231 7.36 -1.84 -17.33
CA MET A 231 6.44 -0.84 -16.84
C MET A 231 5.85 -0.17 -18.08
N ILE A 232 4.54 -0.36 -18.31
CA ILE A 232 3.85 0.40 -19.34
C ILE A 232 4.04 1.83 -18.89
N ASP A 233 4.90 2.53 -19.61
CA ASP A 233 5.11 3.94 -19.41
C ASP A 233 3.80 4.59 -19.86
N VAL A 234 2.97 4.93 -18.89
CA VAL A 234 1.68 5.59 -19.11
C VAL A 234 1.87 6.98 -19.74
N SER A 235 3.11 7.40 -20.01
CA SER A 235 3.44 8.60 -20.79
C SER A 235 3.59 8.37 -22.31
N GLN A 236 3.53 7.13 -22.83
CA GLN A 236 3.96 6.88 -24.22
C GLN A 236 2.91 6.59 -25.29
N ASN A 237 1.60 6.55 -25.00
CA ASN A 237 0.62 6.46 -26.10
C ASN A 237 -0.04 7.82 -26.35
N GLY A 238 0.76 8.72 -26.94
CA GLY A 238 0.26 9.85 -27.70
C GLY A 238 0.04 9.44 -29.16
N TYR A 239 -1.21 9.47 -29.60
CA TYR A 239 -1.63 9.74 -30.97
C TYR A 239 -2.87 10.63 -30.90
#